data_AF-A0A061R4K2-F1
#
_entry.id   AF-A0A061R4K2-F1
#
_cell.length_a   1.000
_cell.length_b   1.000
_cell.length_c   1.000
_cell.angle_alpha   90.00
_cell.angle_beta   90.00
_cell.angle_gamma   90.00
#
_symmetry.space_group_name_H-M   'P 1'
#
loop_
_entity.id
_entity.type
_entity.pdbx_description
1 polymer ?
#
loop_
_entity_poly.entity_id
_entity_poly.type
_entity_poly.pdbx_seq_one_letter_code
_entity_poly.pdbx_strand_id
1 'polypeptide(L)'
;MGRFRKYNNPDGGPGHGPWGEESRPLNRVVQQRLDEVYERRRLPASTLDQRCLNALGSLPVPLAESALEQLETQDLSQIRNVAAWFMSVVKRISRTEQGADPYGYGPALPPGPHPYDHDGYGYGGGYGYGGGYGYGGGYPAYPPADAGPPRPPPRAGPPEYAYQQPYGPPAASYGYGGAAPPGGPPRAHGGMGAMPPGGPNDHSMEQVAMGVRVDEFHNLSVHAPMVHAAPALKLQQLWDSGCRLVSLLDDRAWETLASLGAPEALVVVDEVADAMMRSPESARNINPLFMSIAHKHLRGGEDPGMAHAGYAADRGQWHHHHEGAAAVPPREPRPRNDGPGDLSIVSPPVRQRIESLVTSHSRFLTRSNFDSGIIQALNQIGDEGALQVLNEIAANDLSNVRNPSGYMMGIISRYLRGDRQQRSY
;
A
#
# COMPACT_ATOMS: atom_id res chain seq x y z
N MET A 1 6.67 -4.48 47.75
CA MET A 1 6.12 -5.77 47.25
C MET A 1 4.62 -5.63 47.07
N GLY A 2 4.18 -5.13 45.91
CA GLY A 2 2.76 -4.94 45.58
C GLY A 2 2.12 -6.24 45.10
N ARG A 3 0.90 -6.53 45.55
CA ARG A 3 0.14 -7.74 45.20
C ARG A 3 -0.28 -7.70 43.73
N PHE A 4 0.06 -8.74 42.98
CA PHE A 4 -0.44 -9.03 41.63
C PHE A 4 -1.98 -9.01 41.60
N ARG A 5 -2.57 -8.07 40.84
CA ARG A 5 -3.97 -8.17 40.41
C ARG A 5 -4.02 -9.14 39.24
N LYS A 6 -4.68 -10.30 39.42
CA LYS A 6 -5.05 -11.17 38.31
C LYS A 6 -5.98 -10.38 37.39
N TYR A 7 -5.54 -10.08 36.17
CA TYR A 7 -6.37 -9.47 35.13
C TYR A 7 -7.28 -10.53 34.51
N ASN A 8 -8.15 -11.12 35.32
CA ASN A 8 -9.40 -11.67 34.82
C ASN A 8 -10.41 -10.54 34.97
N ASN A 9 -10.93 -10.02 33.85
CA ASN A 9 -12.04 -9.09 33.84
C ASN A 9 -13.33 -9.91 34.07
N PRO A 10 -13.95 -9.93 35.26
CA PRO A 10 -15.12 -10.77 35.51
C PRO A 10 -16.41 -10.16 34.94
N ASP A 11 -16.38 -8.91 34.47
CA ASP A 11 -17.56 -8.14 34.05
C ASP A 11 -17.70 -7.97 32.52
N GLY A 12 -16.92 -8.72 31.74
CA GLY A 12 -17.12 -8.80 30.29
C GLY A 12 -18.32 -9.67 29.95
N GLY A 13 -19.48 -9.06 29.75
CA GLY A 13 -20.68 -9.75 29.24
C GLY A 13 -20.39 -10.54 27.96
N PRO A 14 -21.15 -11.61 27.65
CA PRO A 14 -20.85 -12.54 26.57
C PRO A 14 -21.02 -11.88 25.20
N GLY A 15 -19.97 -11.20 24.75
CA GLY A 15 -19.86 -10.69 23.39
C GLY A 15 -19.61 -11.85 22.44
N HIS A 16 -20.69 -12.40 21.88
CA HIS A 16 -20.66 -13.38 20.80
C HIS A 16 -20.16 -12.73 19.50
N GLY A 17 -18.85 -12.51 19.39
CA GLY A 17 -18.18 -12.40 18.10
C GLY A 17 -17.87 -13.82 17.57
N PRO A 18 -17.88 -14.07 16.26
CA PRO A 18 -17.58 -15.38 15.66
C PRO A 18 -16.10 -15.80 15.76
N TRP A 19 -15.34 -15.14 16.64
CA TRP A 19 -13.94 -15.42 16.95
C TRP A 19 -13.83 -15.72 18.44
N GLY A 20 -14.57 -16.73 18.91
CA GLY A 20 -14.47 -17.28 20.26
C GLY A 20 -13.13 -18.00 20.50
N GLU A 21 -12.02 -17.42 20.05
CA GLU A 21 -10.70 -17.84 20.49
C GLU A 21 -10.58 -17.43 21.96
N GLU A 22 -10.70 -18.42 22.83
CA GLU A 22 -10.31 -18.33 24.23
C GLU A 22 -8.97 -17.60 24.32
N SER A 23 -8.95 -16.51 25.09
CA SER A 23 -7.77 -15.68 25.24
C SER A 23 -6.63 -16.56 25.77
N ARG A 24 -5.66 -16.87 24.91
CA ARG A 24 -4.51 -17.68 25.32
C ARG A 24 -3.74 -16.91 26.39
N PRO A 25 -3.49 -17.50 27.57
CA PRO A 25 -2.73 -16.82 28.59
C PRO A 25 -1.32 -16.53 28.07
N LEU A 26 -0.86 -15.28 28.25
CA LEU A 26 0.50 -14.88 27.91
C LEU A 26 1.50 -15.69 28.75
N ASN A 27 2.65 -16.02 28.15
CA ASN A 27 3.76 -16.59 28.89
C ASN A 27 4.13 -15.66 30.05
N ARG A 28 4.41 -16.20 31.24
CA ARG A 28 4.69 -15.42 32.46
C ARG A 28 5.84 -14.42 32.28
N VAL A 29 6.87 -14.78 31.52
CA VAL A 29 8.02 -13.90 31.24
C VAL A 29 7.58 -12.72 30.38
N VAL A 30 6.82 -12.99 29.31
CA VAL A 30 6.28 -11.95 28.40
C VAL A 30 5.29 -11.05 29.12
N GLN A 31 4.42 -11.61 30.00
CA GLN A 31 3.49 -10.83 30.81
C GLN A 31 4.24 -9.89 31.76
N GLN A 32 5.26 -10.38 32.47
CA GLN A 32 6.07 -9.55 33.35
C GLN A 32 6.75 -8.42 32.58
N ARG A 33 7.31 -8.72 31.39
CA ARG A 33 7.94 -7.72 30.54
C ARG A 33 6.93 -6.68 30.03
N LEU A 34 5.72 -7.10 29.66
CA LEU A 34 4.64 -6.20 29.25
C LEU A 34 4.22 -5.28 30.41
N ASP A 35 4.07 -5.81 31.62
CA ASP A 35 3.75 -5.05 32.82
C ASP A 35 4.83 -3.97 33.09
N GLU A 36 6.12 -4.33 32.96
CA GLU A 36 7.24 -3.38 33.06
C GLU A 36 7.18 -2.26 32.01
N VAL A 37 6.82 -2.58 30.77
CA VAL A 37 6.65 -1.59 29.69
C VAL A 37 5.49 -0.64 30.01
N TYR A 38 4.36 -1.15 30.50
CA TYR A 38 3.23 -0.32 30.91
C TYR A 38 3.59 0.61 32.07
N GLU A 39 4.29 0.12 33.10
CA GLU A 39 4.74 0.94 34.21
C GLU A 39 5.74 2.02 33.77
N ARG A 40 6.76 1.64 33.00
CA ARG A 40 7.84 2.54 32.58
C ARG A 40 7.37 3.64 31.63
N ARG A 41 6.49 3.30 30.69
CA ARG A 41 5.93 4.24 29.70
C ARG A 41 4.65 4.93 30.19
N ARG A 42 4.14 4.60 31.39
CA ARG A 42 2.85 5.05 31.91
C ARG A 42 1.69 4.81 30.94
N LEU A 43 1.73 3.69 30.24
CA LEU A 43 0.68 3.32 29.29
C LEU A 43 -0.50 2.71 30.05
N PRO A 44 -1.75 3.10 29.75
CA PRO A 44 -2.90 2.41 30.32
C PRO A 44 -2.95 0.95 29.85
N ALA A 45 -3.43 0.05 30.70
CA ALA A 45 -3.56 -1.38 30.35
C ALA A 45 -4.47 -1.63 29.14
N SER A 46 -5.32 -0.66 28.78
CA SER A 46 -6.18 -0.68 27.60
C SER A 46 -5.49 -0.20 26.31
N THR A 47 -4.19 0.15 26.35
CA THR A 47 -3.46 0.62 25.16
C THR A 47 -3.33 -0.46 24.09
N LEU A 48 -3.13 -1.71 24.51
CA LEU A 48 -3.12 -2.86 23.60
C LEU A 48 -4.46 -3.59 23.72
N ASP A 49 -5.11 -3.85 22.59
CA ASP A 49 -6.36 -4.61 22.58
C ASP A 49 -6.12 -6.11 22.75
N GLN A 50 -7.19 -6.88 22.96
CA GLN A 50 -7.09 -8.33 23.14
C GLN A 50 -6.44 -9.04 21.93
N ARG A 51 -6.56 -8.48 20.73
CA ARG A 51 -5.94 -9.04 19.52
C ARG A 51 -4.43 -8.91 19.56
N CYS A 52 -3.92 -7.76 20.03
CA CYS A 52 -2.50 -7.55 20.28
C CYS A 52 -1.96 -8.57 21.29
N LEU A 53 -2.67 -8.77 22.40
CA LEU A 53 -2.27 -9.70 23.45
C LEU A 53 -2.27 -11.15 22.97
N ASN A 54 -3.29 -11.56 22.21
CA ASN A 54 -3.37 -12.90 21.61
C ASN A 54 -2.24 -13.11 20.59
N ALA A 55 -1.97 -12.12 19.74
CA ALA A 55 -0.88 -12.20 18.75
C ALA A 55 0.49 -12.26 19.44
N LEU A 56 0.70 -11.47 20.49
CA LEU A 56 1.92 -11.49 21.29
C LEU A 56 2.10 -12.84 22.01
N GLY A 57 1.01 -13.42 22.55
CA GLY A 57 1.02 -14.74 23.17
C GLY A 57 1.23 -15.90 22.20
N SER A 58 1.11 -15.64 20.89
CA SER A 58 1.39 -16.62 19.83
C SER A 58 2.86 -16.67 19.41
N LEU A 59 3.63 -15.61 19.72
CA LEU A 59 5.06 -15.53 19.39
C LEU A 59 5.92 -16.36 20.37
N PRO A 60 7.04 -16.93 19.90
CA PRO A 60 8.12 -17.37 20.77
C PRO A 60 8.56 -16.25 21.72
N VAL A 61 8.88 -16.60 22.96
CA VAL A 61 9.31 -15.65 24.01
C VAL A 61 10.34 -14.61 23.53
N PRO A 62 11.46 -14.99 22.87
CA PRO A 62 12.45 -14.00 22.42
C PRO A 62 11.89 -13.00 21.41
N LEU A 63 10.99 -13.43 20.51
CA LEU A 63 10.37 -12.56 19.52
C LEU A 63 9.33 -11.62 20.15
N ALA A 64 8.59 -12.12 21.14
CA ALA A 64 7.68 -11.30 21.94
C ALA A 64 8.45 -10.22 22.71
N GLU A 65 9.61 -10.55 23.30
CA GLU A 65 10.49 -9.58 23.96
C GLU A 65 11.02 -8.53 22.98
N SER A 66 11.46 -8.92 21.78
CA SER A 66 11.87 -7.96 20.74
C SER A 66 10.73 -7.04 20.28
N ALA A 67 9.50 -7.54 20.21
CA ALA A 67 8.34 -6.71 19.92
C ALA A 67 8.10 -5.67 21.03
N LEU A 68 8.15 -6.10 22.29
CA LEU A 68 8.00 -5.22 23.46
C LEU A 68 9.13 -4.19 23.57
N GLU A 69 10.36 -4.55 23.18
CA GLU A 69 11.48 -3.61 23.10
C GLU A 69 11.24 -2.51 22.05
N GLN A 70 10.65 -2.85 20.88
CA GLN A 70 10.24 -1.84 19.90
C GLN A 70 9.15 -0.91 20.46
N LEU A 71 8.15 -1.45 21.16
CA LEU A 71 7.15 -0.64 21.86
C LEU A 71 7.78 0.27 22.92
N GLU A 72 8.82 -0.21 23.60
CA GLU A 72 9.52 0.53 24.64
C GLU A 72 10.54 1.54 24.12
N THR A 73 10.94 1.52 22.86
CA THR A 73 11.90 2.47 22.26
C THR A 73 11.21 3.53 21.40
N GLN A 74 10.10 3.18 20.75
CA GLN A 74 9.37 4.07 19.86
C GLN A 74 8.78 5.31 20.58
N ASP A 75 8.76 6.46 19.92
CA ASP A 75 7.95 7.60 20.34
C ASP A 75 6.48 7.38 19.98
N LEU A 76 5.66 7.11 20.99
CA LEU A 76 4.23 6.83 20.84
C LEU A 76 3.37 8.10 20.74
N SER A 77 3.93 9.29 21.00
CA SER A 77 3.18 10.55 20.98
C SER A 77 2.64 10.90 19.59
N GLN A 78 3.34 10.46 18.54
CA GLN A 78 2.97 10.67 17.14
C GLN A 78 2.03 9.60 16.60
N ILE A 79 1.81 8.51 17.35
CA ILE A 79 1.08 7.35 16.87
C ILE A 79 -0.39 7.46 17.29
N ARG A 80 -1.27 7.75 16.33
CA ARG A 80 -2.71 7.88 16.55
C ARG A 80 -3.37 6.61 17.11
N ASN A 81 -2.88 5.42 16.72
CA ASN A 81 -3.40 4.13 17.17
C ASN A 81 -2.25 3.18 17.48
N VAL A 82 -1.87 3.10 18.76
CA VAL A 82 -0.75 2.29 19.25
C VAL A 82 -0.99 0.80 19.04
N ALA A 83 -2.21 0.30 19.27
CA ALA A 83 -2.54 -1.13 19.08
C ALA A 83 -2.33 -1.56 17.61
N ALA A 84 -2.80 -0.77 16.65
CA ALA A 84 -2.64 -1.06 15.22
C ALA A 84 -1.16 -1.04 14.80
N TRP A 85 -0.40 -0.04 15.25
CA TRP A 85 1.04 0.03 14.99
C TRP A 85 1.78 -1.17 15.60
N PHE A 86 1.49 -1.52 16.85
CA PHE A 86 2.13 -2.64 17.54
C PHE A 86 1.82 -3.98 16.86
N MET A 87 0.58 -4.17 16.36
CA MET A 87 0.24 -5.34 15.54
C MET A 87 1.09 -5.43 14.27
N SER A 88 1.41 -4.31 13.63
CA SER A 88 2.32 -4.30 12.47
C SER A 88 3.73 -4.73 12.85
N VAL A 89 4.22 -4.34 14.04
CA VAL A 89 5.50 -4.79 14.59
C VAL A 89 5.51 -6.30 14.82
N VAL A 90 4.50 -6.82 15.52
CA VAL A 90 4.33 -8.26 15.79
C VAL A 90 4.29 -9.07 14.49
N LYS A 91 3.50 -8.63 13.50
CA LYS A 91 3.44 -9.29 12.18
C LYS A 91 4.77 -9.28 11.44
N ARG A 92 5.51 -8.16 11.50
CA ARG A 92 6.82 -8.04 10.85
C ARG A 92 7.82 -9.02 11.46
N ILE A 93 7.91 -9.08 12.79
CA ILE A 93 8.80 -10.00 13.51
C ILE A 93 8.42 -11.46 13.23
N SER A 94 7.12 -11.79 13.23
CA SER A 94 6.64 -13.13 12.93
C SER A 94 7.02 -13.59 11.50
N ARG A 95 6.97 -12.69 10.52
CA ARG A 95 7.40 -13.01 9.14
C ARG A 95 8.89 -13.29 9.05
N THR A 96 9.71 -12.50 9.75
CA THR A 96 11.17 -12.69 9.77
C THR A 96 11.56 -14.06 10.31
N GLU A 97 10.84 -14.60 11.31
CA GLU A 97 11.09 -15.96 11.83
C GLU A 97 10.77 -17.05 10.81
N GLN A 98 9.72 -16.87 10.01
CA GLN A 98 9.28 -17.85 9.03
C GLN A 98 10.24 -17.99 7.84
N GLY A 99 11.39 -17.29 7.85
CA GLY A 99 12.29 -17.19 6.72
C GLY A 99 11.63 -16.51 5.52
N ALA A 100 10.46 -15.89 5.72
CA ALA A 100 9.88 -14.99 4.75
C ALA A 100 10.74 -13.75 4.78
N ASP A 101 11.44 -13.50 3.68
CA ASP A 101 12.27 -12.33 3.49
C ASP A 101 11.48 -11.11 3.99
N PRO A 102 12.02 -10.29 4.92
CA PRO A 102 11.29 -9.16 5.51
C PRO A 102 10.72 -8.18 4.47
N TYR A 103 11.19 -8.28 3.22
CA TYR A 103 10.78 -7.51 2.04
C TYR A 103 9.90 -8.27 1.04
N GLY A 104 9.44 -9.49 1.34
CA GLY A 104 8.46 -10.21 0.52
C GLY A 104 9.02 -10.85 -0.76
N TYR A 105 10.34 -10.94 -0.94
CA TYR A 105 10.92 -11.77 -1.98
C TYR A 105 10.87 -13.23 -1.53
N GLY A 106 9.86 -13.97 -2.00
CA GLY A 106 9.88 -15.42 -1.90
C GLY A 106 11.15 -15.96 -2.56
N PRO A 107 11.73 -17.07 -2.06
CA PRO A 107 12.90 -17.67 -2.69
C PRO A 107 12.58 -17.96 -4.15
N ALA A 108 13.44 -17.50 -5.06
CA ALA A 108 13.34 -17.79 -6.47
C ALA A 108 13.19 -19.30 -6.64
N LEU A 109 12.02 -19.75 -7.10
CA LEU A 109 11.81 -21.15 -7.46
C LEU A 109 12.91 -21.51 -8.47
N PRO A 110 13.62 -22.63 -8.29
CA PRO A 110 14.62 -23.06 -9.25
C PRO A 110 13.96 -23.17 -10.63
N PRO A 111 14.65 -22.73 -11.71
CA PRO A 111 14.10 -22.79 -13.05
C PRO A 111 13.79 -24.24 -13.41
N GLY A 112 12.52 -24.61 -13.27
CA GLY A 112 12.01 -25.88 -13.78
C GLY A 112 12.09 -25.86 -15.30
N PRO A 113 12.50 -26.96 -15.95
CA PRO A 113 12.53 -27.03 -17.40
C PRO A 113 11.10 -26.90 -17.93
N HIS A 114 10.80 -25.78 -18.58
CA HIS A 114 9.59 -25.61 -19.37
C HIS A 114 9.81 -26.31 -20.72
N PRO A 115 9.05 -27.37 -21.05
CA PRO A 115 9.00 -27.87 -22.42
C PRO A 115 8.10 -26.94 -23.24
N TYR A 116 8.70 -26.19 -24.16
CA TYR A 116 7.98 -25.71 -25.33
C TYR A 116 7.93 -26.85 -26.34
N ASP A 117 6.72 -27.17 -26.80
CA ASP A 117 6.39 -27.35 -28.23
C ASP A 117 4.99 -27.98 -28.34
N HIS A 118 4.00 -27.17 -28.73
CA HIS A 118 3.06 -27.59 -29.77
C HIS A 118 2.21 -26.42 -30.28
N ASP A 119 2.50 -26.00 -31.51
CA ASP A 119 1.51 -25.44 -32.42
C ASP A 119 0.38 -26.45 -32.66
N GLY A 120 -0.88 -25.99 -32.69
CA GLY A 120 -1.99 -26.80 -33.19
C GLY A 120 -3.37 -26.39 -32.69
N TYR A 121 -4.18 -25.86 -33.61
CA TYR A 121 -5.63 -25.64 -33.52
C TYR A 121 -6.41 -26.73 -32.78
N GLY A 122 -7.40 -26.37 -31.96
CA GLY A 122 -8.34 -27.35 -31.42
C GLY A 122 -9.42 -26.81 -30.48
N TYR A 123 -10.67 -26.91 -30.93
CA TYR A 123 -11.93 -26.68 -30.22
C TYR A 123 -12.20 -27.71 -29.10
N GLY A 124 -12.97 -27.34 -28.06
CA GLY A 124 -13.62 -28.23 -27.09
C GLY A 124 -12.78 -28.48 -25.84
N GLY A 125 -13.23 -28.22 -24.61
CA GLY A 125 -14.49 -28.66 -24.00
C GLY A 125 -14.19 -29.89 -23.13
N GLY A 126 -14.50 -29.84 -21.82
CA GLY A 126 -14.59 -31.06 -21.01
C GLY A 126 -13.84 -31.03 -19.67
N TYR A 127 -14.65 -31.03 -18.62
CA TYR A 127 -14.36 -31.34 -17.23
C TYR A 127 -13.69 -32.72 -17.06
N GLY A 128 -12.80 -32.87 -16.08
CA GLY A 128 -12.25 -34.18 -15.71
C GLY A 128 -11.51 -34.17 -14.38
N TYR A 129 -12.17 -34.68 -13.34
CA TYR A 129 -11.57 -35.12 -12.07
C TYR A 129 -10.87 -36.47 -12.25
N GLY A 130 -9.77 -36.68 -11.53
CA GLY A 130 -9.06 -37.98 -11.36
C GLY A 130 -7.56 -37.72 -11.29
N GLY A 131 -6.83 -37.99 -10.20
CA GLY A 131 -6.81 -39.20 -9.39
C GLY A 131 -5.70 -40.11 -9.93
N GLY A 132 -4.58 -40.26 -9.23
CA GLY A 132 -3.51 -41.17 -9.68
C GLY A 132 -2.17 -41.05 -8.96
N TYR A 133 -1.95 -42.00 -8.07
CA TYR A 133 -0.73 -42.37 -7.34
C TYR A 133 0.40 -42.82 -8.28
N GLY A 134 1.67 -42.66 -7.88
CA GLY A 134 2.76 -43.44 -8.51
C GLY A 134 4.19 -42.97 -8.29
N TYR A 135 4.87 -43.61 -7.33
CA TYR A 135 6.27 -44.08 -7.32
C TYR A 135 7.42 -43.29 -8.00
N GLY A 136 8.45 -43.02 -7.20
CA GLY A 136 9.76 -43.69 -7.36
C GLY A 136 10.85 -43.01 -8.19
N GLY A 137 12.02 -42.84 -7.57
CA GLY A 137 13.29 -42.42 -8.19
C GLY A 137 13.87 -41.22 -7.44
N GLY A 138 14.99 -41.27 -6.75
CA GLY A 138 16.26 -41.89 -7.10
C GLY A 138 17.32 -40.79 -6.91
N TYR A 139 17.74 -40.54 -5.68
CA TYR A 139 18.77 -39.54 -5.37
C TYR A 139 20.16 -40.12 -5.70
N PRO A 140 20.99 -39.42 -6.50
CA PRO A 140 22.38 -39.82 -6.68
C PRO A 140 23.22 -39.50 -5.43
N ALA A 141 24.19 -40.37 -5.21
CA ALA A 141 25.12 -40.39 -4.08
C ALA A 141 25.99 -39.11 -4.00
N TYR A 142 26.17 -38.62 -2.77
CA TYR A 142 27.20 -37.64 -2.42
C TYR A 142 28.61 -38.26 -2.54
N PRO A 143 29.60 -37.54 -3.11
CA PRO A 143 31.00 -37.92 -2.96
C PRO A 143 31.54 -37.57 -1.56
N PRO A 144 32.58 -38.29 -1.08
CA PRO A 144 33.05 -38.20 0.29
C PRO A 144 33.84 -36.92 0.58
N ALA A 145 33.71 -36.46 1.81
CA ALA A 145 34.42 -35.34 2.40
C ALA A 145 35.91 -35.66 2.58
N ASP A 146 36.77 -34.92 1.88
CA ASP A 146 38.19 -34.82 2.23
C ASP A 146 38.76 -33.48 1.71
N ALA A 147 38.65 -32.44 2.53
CA ALA A 147 39.40 -31.19 2.35
C ALA A 147 39.54 -30.51 3.71
N GLY A 148 40.75 -30.55 4.25
CA GLY A 148 41.12 -29.87 5.50
C GLY A 148 40.99 -28.34 5.41
N PRO A 149 41.05 -27.66 6.57
CA PRO A 149 40.79 -26.23 6.64
C PRO A 149 41.87 -25.39 5.94
N PRO A 150 41.50 -24.29 5.27
CA PRO A 150 42.45 -23.41 4.59
C PRO A 150 43.33 -22.66 5.60
N ARG A 151 44.62 -22.53 5.26
CA ARG A 151 45.61 -21.75 6.00
C ARG A 151 45.30 -20.24 5.93
N PRO A 152 45.58 -19.46 7.00
CA PRO A 152 45.43 -18.01 6.96
C PRO A 152 46.52 -17.34 6.10
N PRO A 153 46.22 -16.21 5.42
CA PRO A 153 47.17 -15.47 4.62
C PRO A 153 48.21 -14.73 5.49
N PRO A 154 49.42 -14.47 4.95
CA PRO A 154 50.49 -13.80 5.68
C PRO A 154 50.18 -12.32 5.97
N ARG A 155 50.53 -11.93 7.19
CA ARG A 155 50.39 -10.59 7.78
C ARG A 155 51.38 -9.63 7.11
N ALA A 156 50.89 -8.77 6.23
CA ALA A 156 51.68 -7.65 5.68
C ALA A 156 51.90 -6.60 6.79
N GLY A 157 53.17 -6.24 7.02
CA GLY A 157 53.56 -5.19 7.95
C GLY A 157 53.21 -3.78 7.45
N PRO A 158 53.19 -2.77 8.34
CA PRO A 158 52.87 -1.40 7.96
C PRO A 158 54.08 -0.70 7.33
N PRO A 159 53.89 0.14 6.29
CA PRO A 159 54.94 1.06 5.88
C PRO A 159 54.95 2.29 6.79
N GLU A 160 56.11 2.53 7.41
CA GLU A 160 56.57 3.87 7.78
C GLU A 160 56.65 4.73 6.52
N TYR A 161 56.18 5.99 6.56
CA TYR A 161 56.95 7.12 6.02
C TYR A 161 56.41 8.45 6.57
N ALA A 162 57.36 9.37 6.69
CA ALA A 162 57.33 10.54 7.53
C ALA A 162 56.74 11.81 6.88
N TYR A 163 56.40 12.71 7.80
CA TYR A 163 56.12 14.15 7.76
C TYR A 163 56.78 15.06 6.69
N GLN A 164 56.04 16.17 6.44
CA GLN A 164 56.40 17.55 5.98
C GLN A 164 56.16 17.90 4.49
N GLN A 165 55.09 18.66 4.16
CA GLN A 165 54.93 20.16 4.06
C GLN A 165 55.14 20.66 2.60
N PRO A 166 54.88 21.95 2.21
CA PRO A 166 53.57 22.51 1.82
C PRO A 166 53.56 23.37 0.51
N TYR A 167 52.40 23.96 0.18
CA TYR A 167 52.14 25.10 -0.74
C TYR A 167 52.25 24.93 -2.28
N GLY A 168 51.19 25.34 -2.97
CA GLY A 168 51.23 25.93 -4.33
C GLY A 168 50.06 25.54 -5.25
N PRO A 169 49.25 26.49 -5.78
CA PRO A 169 48.22 26.21 -6.78
C PRO A 169 48.79 26.27 -8.21
N PRO A 170 48.36 25.43 -9.16
CA PRO A 170 48.75 25.61 -10.54
C PRO A 170 47.78 26.53 -11.30
N ALA A 171 48.39 27.51 -11.95
CA ALA A 171 47.80 28.39 -12.94
C ALA A 171 47.53 27.67 -14.27
N ALA A 172 46.64 28.26 -15.06
CA ALA A 172 46.31 27.90 -16.42
C ALA A 172 47.52 27.93 -17.37
N SER A 173 47.60 26.95 -18.27
CA SER A 173 48.50 26.97 -19.43
C SER A 173 47.80 26.38 -20.65
N TYR A 174 47.63 27.23 -21.65
CA TYR A 174 47.35 26.89 -23.05
C TYR A 174 48.62 26.34 -23.71
N GLY A 175 48.50 25.32 -24.56
CA GLY A 175 49.62 24.92 -25.44
C GLY A 175 49.46 23.61 -26.20
N TYR A 176 48.86 23.71 -27.40
CA TYR A 176 49.16 23.02 -28.66
C TYR A 176 49.84 21.63 -28.69
N GLY A 177 49.19 20.69 -29.42
CA GLY A 177 49.82 19.93 -30.51
C GLY A 177 50.44 18.57 -30.16
N GLY A 178 49.73 17.48 -30.48
CA GLY A 178 50.28 16.12 -30.48
C GLY A 178 49.44 15.17 -31.32
N ALA A 179 50.10 14.43 -32.20
CA ALA A 179 49.53 13.74 -33.36
C ALA A 179 48.70 12.49 -33.05
N ALA A 180 47.77 12.17 -33.96
CA ALA A 180 46.95 10.98 -33.95
C ALA A 180 47.74 9.72 -34.38
N PRO A 181 47.59 8.58 -33.68
CA PRO A 181 47.92 7.27 -34.23
C PRO A 181 46.68 6.61 -34.87
N PRO A 182 46.82 5.93 -36.03
CA PRO A 182 45.74 5.15 -36.63
C PRO A 182 45.76 3.72 -36.05
N GLY A 183 44.67 3.28 -35.43
CA GLY A 183 44.55 1.94 -34.88
C GLY A 183 43.09 1.49 -34.92
N GLY A 184 42.81 0.38 -35.62
CA GLY A 184 41.47 -0.03 -36.06
C GLY A 184 40.45 -0.34 -34.95
N PRO A 185 39.18 -0.54 -35.34
CA PRO A 185 38.08 -0.76 -34.41
C PRO A 185 38.22 -2.12 -33.69
N PRO A 186 38.02 -2.18 -32.36
CA PRO A 186 37.94 -3.46 -31.68
C PRO A 186 36.65 -4.17 -32.08
N ARG A 187 36.80 -5.40 -32.58
CA ARG A 187 35.71 -6.35 -32.79
C ARG A 187 34.94 -6.56 -31.48
N ALA A 188 33.65 -6.25 -31.51
CA ALA A 188 32.69 -6.63 -30.49
C ALA A 188 32.53 -8.17 -30.50
N HIS A 189 33.20 -8.85 -29.57
CA HIS A 189 32.91 -10.22 -29.17
C HIS A 189 32.62 -10.22 -27.68
N GLY A 190 31.42 -10.63 -27.30
CA GLY A 190 31.02 -10.85 -25.91
C GLY A 190 29.53 -10.61 -25.73
N GLY A 191 28.74 -11.65 -25.95
CA GLY A 191 27.28 -11.61 -25.89
C GLY A 191 26.79 -11.10 -24.54
N MET A 192 26.05 -9.99 -24.57
CA MET A 192 25.13 -9.65 -23.50
C MET A 192 24.05 -10.74 -23.50
N GLY A 193 24.10 -11.61 -22.49
CA GLY A 193 23.01 -12.52 -22.21
C GLY A 193 21.73 -11.71 -22.05
N ALA A 194 20.69 -12.11 -22.78
CA ALA A 194 19.36 -11.53 -22.64
C ALA A 194 18.97 -11.56 -21.15
N MET A 195 18.83 -10.37 -20.55
CA MET A 195 18.26 -10.28 -19.21
C MET A 195 16.87 -10.93 -19.21
N PRO A 196 16.51 -11.68 -18.16
CA PRO A 196 15.19 -12.26 -18.05
C PRO A 196 14.13 -11.15 -18.14
N PRO A 197 13.12 -11.30 -19.00
CA PRO A 197 12.04 -10.32 -19.10
C PRO A 197 11.19 -10.38 -17.83
N GLY A 198 10.97 -9.24 -17.18
CA GLY A 198 9.81 -9.07 -16.30
C GLY A 198 10.05 -8.53 -14.90
N GLY A 199 11.27 -8.13 -14.52
CA GLY A 199 11.46 -7.34 -13.30
C GLY A 199 11.05 -5.88 -13.53
N PRO A 200 10.43 -5.19 -12.54
CA PRO A 200 10.34 -3.73 -12.56
C PRO A 200 11.73 -3.13 -12.76
N ASN A 201 11.87 -2.17 -13.67
CA ASN A 201 13.16 -1.55 -13.95
C ASN A 201 13.62 -0.75 -12.72
N ASP A 202 14.82 -1.07 -12.20
CA ASP A 202 15.46 -0.27 -11.16
C ASP A 202 16.11 0.97 -11.81
N HIS A 203 15.61 2.15 -11.45
CA HIS A 203 16.06 3.45 -11.97
C HIS A 203 17.09 4.12 -11.05
N SER A 204 17.60 3.45 -10.01
CA SER A 204 18.51 4.04 -9.01
C SER A 204 19.75 4.71 -9.61
N MET A 205 20.40 4.07 -10.59
CA MET A 205 21.60 4.64 -11.23
C MET A 205 21.28 5.90 -12.06
N GLU A 206 20.12 5.92 -12.71
CA GLU A 206 19.64 7.07 -13.48
C GLU A 206 19.25 8.23 -12.54
N GLN A 207 18.61 7.91 -11.41
CA GLN A 207 18.29 8.86 -10.36
C GLN A 207 19.55 9.53 -9.81
N VAL A 208 20.60 8.77 -9.49
CA VAL A 208 21.90 9.31 -9.07
C VAL A 208 22.50 10.22 -10.15
N ALA A 209 22.46 9.80 -11.42
CA ALA A 209 22.97 10.61 -12.53
C ALA A 209 22.23 11.95 -12.70
N MET A 210 20.94 12.00 -12.35
CA MET A 210 20.10 13.20 -12.35
C MET A 210 20.24 14.05 -11.07
N GLY A 211 21.06 13.64 -10.10
CA GLY A 211 21.28 14.36 -8.85
C GLY A 211 20.20 14.14 -7.79
N VAL A 212 19.44 13.04 -7.88
CA VAL A 212 18.52 12.63 -6.82
C VAL A 212 19.32 12.13 -5.60
N ARG A 213 18.96 12.59 -4.41
CA ARG A 213 19.49 12.15 -3.11
C ARG A 213 18.89 10.78 -2.77
N VAL A 214 19.36 9.74 -3.47
CA VAL A 214 18.80 8.38 -3.40
C VAL A 214 18.78 7.81 -1.99
N ASP A 215 19.76 8.13 -1.14
CA ASP A 215 19.78 7.67 0.26
C ASP A 215 18.58 8.20 1.06
N GLU A 216 18.15 9.43 0.82
CA GLU A 216 16.97 10.00 1.48
C GLU A 216 15.68 9.50 0.82
N PHE A 217 15.68 9.43 -0.51
CA PHE A 217 14.51 9.12 -1.31
C PHE A 217 14.09 7.64 -1.20
N HIS A 218 15.04 6.71 -1.24
CA HIS A 218 14.79 5.26 -1.18
C HIS A 218 14.31 4.79 0.18
N ASN A 219 14.62 5.54 1.23
CA ASN A 219 14.11 5.25 2.58
C ASN A 219 12.60 5.55 2.73
N LEU A 220 11.96 6.22 1.76
CA LEU A 220 10.54 6.57 1.81
C LEU A 220 9.62 5.43 1.39
N SER A 221 10.03 4.58 0.46
CA SER A 221 9.27 3.41 0.02
C SER A 221 10.16 2.43 -0.74
N VAL A 222 9.84 1.14 -0.64
CA VAL A 222 10.50 0.07 -1.40
C VAL A 222 10.36 0.23 -2.92
N HIS A 223 9.36 1.00 -3.38
CA HIS A 223 9.13 1.28 -4.79
C HIS A 223 9.85 2.53 -5.29
N ALA A 224 10.46 3.34 -4.42
CA ALA A 224 11.13 4.57 -4.83
C ALA A 224 12.32 4.34 -5.80
N PRO A 225 13.13 3.27 -5.67
CA PRO A 225 14.12 2.89 -6.68
C PRO A 225 13.55 2.65 -8.08
N MET A 226 12.27 2.25 -8.18
CA MET A 226 11.60 1.92 -9.43
C MET A 226 10.95 3.14 -10.10
N VAL A 227 10.93 4.30 -9.44
CA VAL A 227 10.38 5.53 -10.02
C VAL A 227 11.37 6.11 -11.04
N HIS A 228 10.90 6.54 -12.20
CA HIS A 228 11.75 7.19 -13.19
C HIS A 228 12.54 8.38 -12.61
N ALA A 229 13.75 8.63 -13.12
CA ALA A 229 14.65 9.65 -12.56
C ALA A 229 14.09 11.07 -12.60
N ALA A 230 13.37 11.44 -13.66
CA ALA A 230 12.77 12.77 -13.80
C ALA A 230 11.67 13.07 -12.74
N PRO A 231 10.63 12.24 -12.56
CA PRO A 231 9.65 12.46 -11.49
C PRO A 231 10.27 12.33 -10.08
N ALA A 232 11.28 11.48 -9.88
CA ALA A 232 12.01 11.40 -8.61
C ALA A 232 12.72 12.74 -8.28
N LEU A 233 13.44 13.32 -9.24
CA LEU A 233 14.06 14.63 -9.09
C LEU A 233 13.03 15.72 -8.81
N LYS A 234 11.88 15.67 -9.48
CA LYS A 234 10.79 16.64 -9.24
C LYS A 234 10.21 16.53 -7.83
N LEU A 235 9.98 15.32 -7.33
CA LEU A 235 9.53 15.09 -5.95
C LEU A 235 10.53 15.64 -4.93
N GLN A 236 11.83 15.47 -5.17
CA GLN A 236 12.87 16.06 -4.33
C GLN A 236 12.87 17.59 -4.37
N GLN A 237 12.74 18.20 -5.56
CA GLN A 237 12.65 19.67 -5.67
C GLN A 237 11.41 20.23 -4.95
N LEU A 238 10.28 19.52 -5.05
CA LEU A 238 9.07 19.86 -4.32
C LEU A 238 9.31 19.79 -2.81
N TRP A 239 9.97 18.75 -2.32
CA TRP A 239 10.35 18.62 -0.92
C TRP A 239 11.25 19.76 -0.46
N ASP A 240 12.30 20.09 -1.23
CA ASP A 240 13.22 21.18 -0.93
C ASP A 240 12.54 22.55 -0.91
N SER A 241 11.46 22.73 -1.67
CA SER A 241 10.61 23.94 -1.63
C SER A 241 9.59 23.95 -0.48
N GLY A 242 9.56 22.91 0.35
CA GLY A 242 8.67 22.77 1.51
C GLY A 242 7.35 22.03 1.23
N CYS A 243 7.14 21.51 0.02
CA CYS A 243 5.98 20.68 -0.29
C CYS A 243 6.17 19.26 0.27
N ARG A 244 5.29 18.86 1.20
CA ARG A 244 5.38 17.56 1.89
C ARG A 244 4.78 16.38 1.12
N LEU A 245 4.51 16.53 -0.18
CA LEU A 245 3.87 15.47 -1.00
C LEU A 245 4.58 14.12 -0.83
N VAL A 246 5.91 14.10 -0.96
CA VAL A 246 6.71 12.86 -0.97
C VAL A 246 6.57 12.04 0.33
N SER A 247 6.37 12.68 1.48
CA SER A 247 6.18 11.99 2.78
C SER A 247 4.75 11.57 3.06
N LEU A 248 3.80 12.02 2.23
CA LEU A 248 2.38 11.71 2.39
C LEU A 248 1.91 10.57 1.47
N LEU A 249 2.73 10.19 0.48
CA LEU A 249 2.46 9.07 -0.40
C LEU A 249 2.58 7.74 0.35
N ASP A 250 1.56 6.88 0.21
CA ASP A 250 1.64 5.49 0.67
C ASP A 250 2.29 4.57 -0.37
N ASP A 251 2.63 3.34 0.01
CA ASP A 251 3.31 2.38 -0.87
C ASP A 251 2.55 2.12 -2.17
N ARG A 252 1.20 2.19 -2.16
CA ARG A 252 0.38 2.01 -3.35
C ARG A 252 0.52 3.18 -4.32
N ALA A 253 0.57 4.40 -3.81
CA ALA A 253 0.84 5.58 -4.62
C ALA A 253 2.24 5.53 -5.24
N TRP A 254 3.24 5.07 -4.47
CA TRP A 254 4.60 4.85 -4.97
C TRP A 254 4.69 3.77 -6.05
N GLU A 255 4.05 2.61 -5.84
CA GLU A 255 3.94 1.53 -6.83
C GLU A 255 3.29 2.05 -8.11
N THR A 256 2.20 2.81 -7.98
CA THR A 256 1.52 3.41 -9.13
C THR A 256 2.43 4.40 -9.86
N LEU A 257 3.18 5.23 -9.13
CA LEU A 257 4.14 6.17 -9.71
C LEU A 257 5.26 5.44 -10.47
N ALA A 258 5.74 4.32 -9.93
CA ALA A 258 6.73 3.47 -10.58
C ALA A 258 6.19 2.76 -11.84
N SER A 259 4.88 2.53 -11.91
CA SER A 259 4.24 1.92 -13.09
C SER A 259 3.92 2.92 -14.22
N LEU A 260 3.96 4.22 -13.93
CA LEU A 260 3.72 5.28 -14.91
C LEU A 260 4.97 5.53 -15.77
N GLY A 261 4.78 5.84 -17.05
CA GLY A 261 5.86 6.39 -17.86
C GLY A 261 6.36 7.72 -17.30
N ALA A 262 7.63 8.06 -17.57
CA ALA A 262 8.24 9.29 -17.09
C ALA A 262 7.42 10.59 -17.36
N PRO A 263 6.85 10.82 -18.56
CA PRO A 263 6.08 12.04 -18.81
C PRO A 263 4.75 12.05 -18.04
N GLU A 264 4.03 10.93 -17.96
CA GLU A 264 2.78 10.84 -17.21
C GLU A 264 3.02 11.02 -15.71
N ALA A 265 4.05 10.38 -15.18
CA ALA A 265 4.46 10.50 -13.78
C ALA A 265 4.75 11.96 -13.39
N LEU A 266 5.45 12.71 -14.24
CA LEU A 266 5.70 14.14 -14.01
C LEU A 266 4.42 14.95 -13.93
N VAL A 267 3.49 14.75 -14.87
CA VAL A 267 2.20 15.48 -14.89
C VAL A 267 1.39 15.16 -13.64
N VAL A 268 1.34 13.88 -13.22
CA VAL A 268 0.66 13.47 -11.99
C VAL A 268 1.25 14.17 -10.77
N VAL A 269 2.59 14.20 -10.65
CA VAL A 269 3.28 14.86 -9.54
C VAL A 269 2.99 16.36 -9.51
N ASP A 270 3.00 17.03 -10.67
CA ASP A 270 2.70 18.47 -10.78
C ASP A 270 1.23 18.77 -10.45
N GLU A 271 0.26 18.04 -11.01
CA GLU A 271 -1.16 18.26 -10.73
C GLU A 271 -1.49 18.06 -9.24
N VAL A 272 -0.90 17.05 -8.59
CA VAL A 272 -1.11 16.78 -7.16
C VAL A 272 -0.46 17.87 -6.30
N ALA A 273 0.77 18.28 -6.64
CA ALA A 273 1.45 19.36 -5.92
C ALA A 273 0.69 20.68 -6.03
N ASP A 274 0.21 21.04 -7.22
CA ASP A 274 -0.61 22.23 -7.44
C ASP A 274 -1.94 22.17 -6.69
N ALA A 275 -2.58 20.99 -6.64
CA ALA A 275 -3.80 20.80 -5.87
C ALA A 275 -3.56 20.97 -4.36
N MET A 276 -2.42 20.51 -3.84
CA MET A 276 -2.01 20.73 -2.44
C MET A 276 -1.76 22.19 -2.13
N MET A 277 -1.08 22.91 -3.02
CA MET A 277 -0.76 24.33 -2.81
C MET A 277 -2.01 25.21 -2.88
N ARG A 278 -2.97 24.89 -3.77
CA ARG A 278 -4.24 25.63 -3.90
C ARG A 278 -5.21 25.37 -2.75
N SER A 279 -5.25 24.15 -2.24
CA SER A 279 -6.18 23.76 -1.18
C SER A 279 -5.48 22.90 -0.13
N PRO A 280 -5.06 23.49 1.01
CA PRO A 280 -4.48 22.73 2.12
C PRO A 280 -5.42 21.66 2.67
N GLU A 281 -6.73 21.80 2.48
CA GLU A 281 -7.71 20.80 2.89
C GLU A 281 -7.63 19.52 2.06
N SER A 282 -7.29 19.64 0.77
CA SER A 282 -7.03 18.49 -0.11
C SER A 282 -5.86 17.63 0.41
N ALA A 283 -4.96 18.22 1.21
CA ALA A 283 -3.86 17.50 1.83
C ALA A 283 -4.32 16.36 2.76
N ARG A 284 -5.54 16.42 3.28
CA ARG A 284 -6.09 15.37 4.15
C ARG A 284 -6.35 14.04 3.43
N ASN A 285 -6.48 14.08 2.10
CA ASN A 285 -6.81 12.92 1.26
C ASN A 285 -5.84 12.79 0.07
N ILE A 286 -4.52 12.87 0.32
CA ILE A 286 -3.53 12.88 -0.76
C ILE A 286 -3.52 11.61 -1.59
N ASN A 287 -3.53 10.42 -0.98
CA ASN A 287 -3.44 9.16 -1.73
C ASN A 287 -4.66 8.95 -2.63
N PRO A 288 -5.92 9.16 -2.17
CA PRO A 288 -7.07 9.13 -3.07
C PRO A 288 -6.98 10.14 -4.24
N LEU A 289 -6.51 11.37 -3.97
CA LEU A 289 -6.33 12.39 -5.01
C LEU A 289 -5.26 11.97 -6.04
N PHE A 290 -4.10 11.54 -5.54
CA PHE A 290 -2.99 11.04 -6.35
C PHE A 290 -3.44 9.88 -7.24
N MET A 291 -4.10 8.87 -6.66
CA MET A 291 -4.60 7.72 -7.42
C MET A 291 -5.65 8.12 -8.46
N SER A 292 -6.51 9.10 -8.16
CA SER A 292 -7.49 9.61 -9.13
C SER A 292 -6.82 10.27 -10.34
N ILE A 293 -5.77 11.06 -10.12
CA ILE A 293 -5.02 11.74 -11.19
C ILE A 293 -4.18 10.71 -11.95
N ALA A 294 -3.46 9.81 -11.27
CA ALA A 294 -2.70 8.74 -11.89
C ALA A 294 -3.55 7.85 -12.80
N HIS A 295 -4.74 7.43 -12.34
CA HIS A 295 -5.67 6.65 -13.17
C HIS A 295 -6.20 7.42 -14.38
N LYS A 296 -6.37 8.75 -14.28
CA LYS A 296 -6.75 9.60 -15.42
C LYS A 296 -5.68 9.56 -16.50
N HIS A 297 -4.40 9.55 -16.14
CA HIS A 297 -3.29 9.47 -17.10
C HIS A 297 -3.05 8.04 -17.63
N LEU A 298 -3.18 7.01 -16.79
CA LEU A 298 -3.06 5.60 -17.22
C LEU A 298 -4.13 5.17 -18.24
N ARG A 299 -5.32 5.75 -18.14
CA ARG A 299 -6.40 5.49 -19.11
C ARG A 299 -6.18 6.17 -20.46
N GLY A 300 -5.14 6.99 -20.59
CA GLY A 300 -4.58 7.45 -21.86
C GLY A 300 -5.56 8.25 -22.70
N GLY A 301 -5.62 9.57 -22.49
CA GLY A 301 -5.92 10.54 -23.56
C GLY A 301 -7.26 10.43 -24.31
N GLU A 302 -8.13 9.46 -24.00
CA GLU A 302 -9.52 9.46 -24.41
C GLU A 302 -10.26 10.46 -23.52
N ASP A 303 -10.10 11.73 -23.89
CA ASP A 303 -10.79 12.86 -23.28
C ASP A 303 -12.30 12.58 -23.25
N PRO A 304 -12.94 12.35 -22.09
CA PRO A 304 -14.39 12.41 -22.02
C PRO A 304 -14.73 13.90 -22.03
N GLY A 305 -14.80 14.46 -23.23
CA GLY A 305 -14.90 15.90 -23.51
C GLY A 305 -15.68 16.66 -22.44
N MET A 306 -14.94 17.34 -21.57
CA MET A 306 -15.50 18.43 -20.77
C MET A 306 -15.37 19.70 -21.59
N ALA A 307 -16.50 20.09 -22.18
CA ALA A 307 -16.75 21.46 -22.60
C ALA A 307 -16.64 22.39 -21.38
N HIS A 308 -15.46 22.94 -21.14
CA HIS A 308 -15.33 24.14 -20.33
C HIS A 308 -15.76 25.34 -21.18
N ALA A 309 -16.94 25.88 -20.84
CA ALA A 309 -17.41 27.13 -21.37
C ALA A 309 -16.44 28.27 -21.02
N GLY A 310 -15.96 28.95 -22.07
CA GLY A 310 -15.60 30.36 -22.07
C GLY A 310 -14.25 30.72 -21.44
N TYR A 311 -13.23 30.91 -22.27
CA TYR A 311 -12.74 32.25 -22.61
C TYR A 311 -12.00 32.19 -23.96
N ALA A 312 -12.33 33.16 -24.81
CA ALA A 312 -11.91 33.25 -26.20
C ALA A 312 -10.43 33.61 -26.36
N ALA A 313 -9.75 32.95 -27.28
CA ALA A 313 -8.73 33.54 -28.14
C ALA A 313 -8.51 32.65 -29.37
N ASP A 314 -9.15 33.05 -30.47
CA ASP A 314 -8.62 33.09 -31.84
C ASP A 314 -7.38 32.24 -32.16
N ARG A 315 -7.57 31.13 -32.90
CA ARG A 315 -6.77 30.74 -34.09
C ARG A 315 -7.21 29.41 -34.69
N GLY A 316 -7.35 29.39 -36.01
CA GLY A 316 -6.81 28.29 -36.83
C GLY A 316 -7.74 27.12 -37.15
N GLN A 317 -8.64 27.38 -38.09
CA GLN A 317 -9.37 26.46 -38.95
C GLN A 317 -8.52 25.28 -39.48
N TRP A 318 -8.95 24.04 -39.20
CA TRP A 318 -8.53 22.84 -39.95
C TRP A 318 -9.74 21.95 -40.23
N HIS A 319 -10.10 21.87 -41.51
CA HIS A 319 -11.10 20.95 -42.03
C HIS A 319 -10.47 19.59 -42.26
N HIS A 320 -10.99 18.54 -41.61
CA HIS A 320 -10.83 17.17 -42.10
C HIS A 320 -12.15 16.41 -41.96
N HIS A 321 -12.66 15.99 -43.13
CA HIS A 321 -13.75 15.04 -43.28
C HIS A 321 -13.28 13.65 -42.86
N HIS A 322 -14.00 12.99 -41.96
CA HIS A 322 -14.05 11.53 -41.94
C HIS A 322 -15.46 11.05 -41.55
N GLU A 323 -16.06 10.32 -42.49
CA GLU A 323 -17.32 9.59 -42.36
C GLU A 323 -17.19 8.38 -41.42
N GLY A 324 -18.23 8.18 -40.60
CA GLY A 324 -18.90 6.89 -40.50
C GLY A 324 -18.33 5.83 -39.55
N ALA A 325 -18.53 6.00 -38.24
CA ALA A 325 -18.70 4.88 -37.31
C ALA A 325 -19.84 5.19 -36.33
N ALA A 326 -20.83 4.29 -36.25
CA ALA A 326 -22.03 4.47 -35.43
C ALA A 326 -21.66 4.60 -33.95
N ALA A 327 -21.80 5.80 -33.42
CA ALA A 327 -21.48 6.18 -32.05
C ALA A 327 -22.43 5.49 -31.06
N VAL A 328 -21.86 4.74 -30.11
CA VAL A 328 -22.54 4.45 -28.84
C VAL A 328 -22.75 5.80 -28.13
N PRO A 329 -23.98 6.16 -27.73
CA PRO A 329 -24.21 7.47 -27.12
C PRO A 329 -23.36 7.62 -25.86
N PRO A 330 -22.69 8.76 -25.68
CA PRO A 330 -21.86 9.02 -24.51
C PRO A 330 -22.71 8.84 -23.25
N ARG A 331 -22.29 7.95 -22.35
CA ARG A 331 -22.90 7.84 -21.02
C ARG A 331 -22.65 9.14 -20.29
N GLU A 332 -23.72 9.89 -20.07
CA GLU A 332 -23.69 11.16 -19.35
C GLU A 332 -22.95 11.01 -18.02
N PRO A 333 -22.01 11.92 -17.70
CA PRO A 333 -21.35 11.93 -16.41
C PRO A 333 -22.42 12.08 -15.33
N ARG A 334 -22.61 11.02 -14.53
CA ARG A 334 -23.59 11.04 -13.45
C ARG A 334 -23.22 12.20 -12.50
N PRO A 335 -24.13 13.14 -12.24
CA PRO A 335 -23.86 14.25 -11.33
C PRO A 335 -23.41 13.69 -9.98
N ARG A 336 -22.27 14.18 -9.46
CA ARG A 336 -21.84 13.91 -8.08
C ARG A 336 -22.86 14.57 -7.16
N ASN A 337 -23.79 13.76 -6.68
CA ASN A 337 -24.98 14.21 -5.99
C ASN A 337 -24.67 14.26 -4.48
N ASP A 338 -23.78 15.16 -4.09
CA ASP A 338 -23.26 15.33 -2.71
C ASP A 338 -24.26 16.08 -1.79
N GLY A 339 -25.48 16.32 -2.27
CA GLY A 339 -26.54 16.94 -1.49
C GLY A 339 -27.15 15.99 -0.45
N PRO A 340 -27.71 16.53 0.65
CA PRO A 340 -28.54 15.74 1.55
C PRO A 340 -29.66 15.09 0.75
N GLY A 341 -29.83 13.77 0.91
CA GLY A 341 -30.82 13.02 0.15
C GLY A 341 -32.22 13.54 0.46
N ASP A 342 -33.02 13.75 -0.58
CA ASP A 342 -34.40 14.14 -0.38
C ASP A 342 -35.20 12.94 0.15
N LEU A 343 -35.48 12.98 1.47
CA LEU A 343 -36.29 11.97 2.15
C LEU A 343 -37.73 11.91 1.62
N SER A 344 -38.18 12.89 0.83
CA SER A 344 -39.48 12.86 0.18
C SER A 344 -39.61 11.72 -0.84
N ILE A 345 -38.48 11.21 -1.36
CA ILE A 345 -38.41 10.19 -2.39
C ILE A 345 -38.62 8.77 -1.82
N VAL A 346 -38.30 8.54 -0.54
CA VAL A 346 -38.53 7.22 0.09
C VAL A 346 -39.99 7.07 0.52
N SER A 347 -40.45 5.82 0.58
CA SER A 347 -41.79 5.48 1.05
C SER A 347 -42.04 5.99 2.49
N PRO A 348 -43.30 6.34 2.85
CA PRO A 348 -43.64 6.80 4.19
C PRO A 348 -43.13 5.91 5.36
N PRO A 349 -43.23 4.57 5.31
CA PRO A 349 -42.73 3.73 6.41
C PRO A 349 -41.21 3.79 6.56
N VAL A 350 -40.47 3.81 5.44
CA VAL A 350 -39.00 3.95 5.45
C VAL A 350 -38.60 5.32 5.97
N ARG A 351 -39.29 6.38 5.53
CA ARG A 351 -39.08 7.75 6.02
C ARG A 351 -39.25 7.86 7.52
N GLN A 352 -40.37 7.37 8.05
CA GLN A 352 -40.66 7.37 9.48
C GLN A 352 -39.59 6.62 10.27
N ARG A 353 -39.08 5.51 9.71
CA ARG A 353 -38.01 4.75 10.35
C ARG A 353 -36.67 5.49 10.35
N ILE A 354 -36.31 6.17 9.26
CA ILE A 354 -35.12 7.04 9.19
C ILE A 354 -35.23 8.16 10.24
N GLU A 355 -36.38 8.83 10.34
CA GLU A 355 -36.58 9.89 11.32
C GLU A 355 -36.46 9.37 12.76
N SER A 356 -37.08 8.23 13.07
CA SER A 356 -36.94 7.56 14.37
C SER A 356 -35.48 7.19 14.70
N LEU A 357 -34.72 6.73 13.70
CA LEU A 357 -33.31 6.39 13.84
C LEU A 357 -32.45 7.64 14.13
N VAL A 358 -32.67 8.73 13.39
CA VAL A 358 -31.99 10.02 13.62
C VAL A 358 -32.33 10.59 15.01
N THR A 359 -33.58 10.49 15.46
CA THR A 359 -33.95 10.95 16.81
C THR A 359 -33.29 10.12 17.91
N SER A 360 -33.36 8.79 17.80
CA SER A 360 -32.79 7.88 18.81
C SER A 360 -31.26 7.92 18.86
N HIS A 361 -30.60 8.17 17.73
CA HIS A 361 -29.14 8.18 17.60
C HIS A 361 -28.60 9.58 17.25
N SER A 362 -29.27 10.63 17.72
CA SER A 362 -28.95 12.04 17.38
C SER A 362 -27.51 12.48 17.70
N ARG A 363 -26.81 11.76 18.57
CA ARG A 363 -25.38 12.00 18.85
C ARG A 363 -24.44 11.59 17.71
N PHE A 364 -24.87 10.65 16.86
CA PHE A 364 -24.03 10.02 15.84
C PHE A 364 -24.60 10.13 14.42
N LEU A 365 -25.93 10.26 14.30
CA LEU A 365 -26.64 10.35 13.04
C LEU A 365 -27.38 11.67 12.92
N THR A 366 -27.20 12.33 11.78
CA THR A 366 -27.97 13.48 11.33
C THR A 366 -28.69 13.14 10.02
N ARG A 367 -29.67 13.96 9.62
CA ARG A 367 -30.34 13.79 8.32
C ARG A 367 -29.36 13.85 7.15
N SER A 368 -28.27 14.62 7.25
CA SER A 368 -27.26 14.73 6.20
C SER A 368 -26.42 13.47 6.01
N ASN A 369 -26.44 12.53 6.96
CA ASN A 369 -25.79 11.23 6.76
C ASN A 369 -26.55 10.34 5.77
N PHE A 370 -27.82 10.63 5.49
CA PHE A 370 -28.64 9.97 4.48
C PHE A 370 -28.52 10.73 3.16
N ASP A 371 -27.35 10.62 2.53
CA ASP A 371 -27.10 11.22 1.22
C ASP A 371 -27.96 10.59 0.11
N SER A 372 -27.96 11.22 -1.06
CA SER A 372 -28.73 10.75 -2.21
C SER A 372 -28.40 9.30 -2.62
N GLY A 373 -27.15 8.86 -2.44
CA GLY A 373 -26.70 7.51 -2.77
C GLY A 373 -27.33 6.47 -1.85
N ILE A 374 -27.36 6.74 -0.54
CA ILE A 374 -28.03 5.87 0.44
C ILE A 374 -29.53 5.81 0.18
N ILE A 375 -30.17 6.95 -0.09
CA ILE A 375 -31.60 7.00 -0.40
C ILE A 375 -31.93 6.19 -1.66
N GLN A 376 -31.12 6.33 -2.71
CA GLN A 376 -31.28 5.54 -3.93
C GLN A 376 -31.09 4.04 -3.67
N ALA A 377 -30.09 3.67 -2.86
CA ALA A 377 -29.80 2.28 -2.55
C ALA A 377 -30.89 1.64 -1.66
N LEU A 378 -31.48 2.40 -0.73
CA LEU A 378 -32.64 1.97 0.06
C LEU A 378 -33.87 1.73 -0.82
N ASN A 379 -34.13 2.61 -1.80
CA ASN A 379 -35.22 2.40 -2.76
C ASN A 379 -34.97 1.17 -3.65
N GLN A 380 -33.71 0.87 -3.99
CA GLN A 380 -33.35 -0.27 -4.82
C GLN A 380 -33.64 -1.62 -4.14
N ILE A 381 -33.48 -1.73 -2.83
CA ILE A 381 -33.75 -2.98 -2.07
C ILE A 381 -35.23 -3.17 -1.69
N GLY A 382 -36.09 -2.18 -1.97
CA GLY A 382 -37.51 -2.18 -1.61
C GLY A 382 -37.76 -1.91 -0.12
N ASP A 383 -39.02 -1.61 0.21
CA ASP A 383 -39.43 -1.16 1.55
C ASP A 383 -39.08 -2.15 2.66
N GLU A 384 -39.33 -3.44 2.44
CA GLU A 384 -39.06 -4.47 3.44
C GLU A 384 -37.54 -4.60 3.71
N GLY A 385 -36.73 -4.65 2.66
CA GLY A 385 -35.27 -4.70 2.78
C GLY A 385 -34.70 -3.45 3.44
N ALA A 386 -35.22 -2.28 3.07
CA ALA A 386 -34.85 -1.00 3.68
C ALA A 386 -35.14 -0.98 5.18
N LEU A 387 -36.33 -1.43 5.60
CA LEU A 387 -36.68 -1.52 7.02
C LEU A 387 -35.77 -2.49 7.78
N GLN A 388 -35.44 -3.65 7.20
CA GLN A 388 -34.50 -4.60 7.81
C GLN A 388 -33.10 -4.00 7.98
N VAL A 389 -32.58 -3.30 6.96
CA VAL A 389 -31.29 -2.61 7.02
C VAL A 389 -31.30 -1.51 8.10
N LEU A 390 -32.34 -0.69 8.15
CA LEU A 390 -32.47 0.37 9.16
C LEU A 390 -32.60 -0.21 10.58
N ASN A 391 -33.26 -1.35 10.75
CA ASN A 391 -33.33 -2.05 12.03
C ASN A 391 -31.97 -2.62 12.45
N GLU A 392 -31.18 -3.15 11.51
CA GLU A 392 -29.80 -3.56 11.79
C GLU A 392 -28.95 -2.36 12.20
N ILE A 393 -29.04 -1.22 11.50
CA ILE A 393 -28.30 -0.01 11.88
C ILE A 393 -28.68 0.41 13.30
N ALA A 394 -29.97 0.39 13.64
CA ALA A 394 -30.48 0.74 14.96
C ALA A 394 -30.00 -0.20 16.09
N ALA A 395 -29.69 -1.46 15.77
CA ALA A 395 -29.26 -2.47 16.74
C ALA A 395 -27.74 -2.46 17.00
N ASN A 396 -26.95 -1.78 16.15
CA ASN A 396 -25.49 -1.74 16.28
C ASN A 396 -25.03 -0.50 17.04
N ASP A 397 -23.92 -0.62 17.77
CA ASP A 397 -23.28 0.53 18.42
C ASP A 397 -22.54 1.41 17.39
N LEU A 398 -23.03 2.65 17.24
CA LEU A 398 -22.48 3.64 16.31
C LEU A 398 -21.35 4.48 16.93
N SER A 399 -21.02 4.31 18.21
CA SER A 399 -20.02 5.13 18.92
C SER A 399 -18.62 5.08 18.29
N ASN A 400 -18.28 3.96 17.67
CA ASN A 400 -16.98 3.72 17.03
C ASN A 400 -16.98 3.97 15.52
N VAL A 401 -18.11 4.38 14.94
CA VAL A 401 -18.26 4.55 13.49
C VAL A 401 -17.75 5.93 13.07
N ARG A 402 -16.57 5.96 12.41
CA ARG A 402 -15.95 7.21 11.93
C ARG A 402 -16.68 7.85 10.74
N ASN A 403 -17.34 7.04 9.90
CA ASN A 403 -18.09 7.49 8.73
C ASN A 403 -19.46 6.79 8.68
N PRO A 404 -20.53 7.40 9.20
CA PRO A 404 -21.85 6.80 9.25
C PRO A 404 -22.42 6.45 7.87
N SER A 405 -22.25 7.33 6.87
CA SER A 405 -22.76 7.11 5.51
C SER A 405 -22.10 5.89 4.85
N GLY A 406 -20.77 5.78 4.96
CA GLY A 406 -20.03 4.62 4.47
C GLY A 406 -20.43 3.32 5.19
N TYR A 407 -20.67 3.38 6.50
CA TYR A 407 -21.15 2.23 7.28
C TYR A 407 -22.53 1.75 6.82
N MET A 408 -23.48 2.68 6.66
CA MET A 408 -24.84 2.37 6.16
C MET A 408 -24.78 1.78 4.76
N MET A 409 -23.99 2.36 3.86
CA MET A 409 -23.83 1.84 2.50
C MET A 409 -23.20 0.44 2.49
N GLY A 410 -22.29 0.16 3.43
CA GLY A 410 -21.71 -1.17 3.63
C GLY A 410 -22.76 -2.22 4.00
N ILE A 411 -23.70 -1.87 4.88
CA ILE A 411 -24.84 -2.75 5.23
C ILE A 411 -25.75 -2.97 4.03
N ILE A 412 -26.15 -1.89 3.33
CA ILE A 412 -27.02 -1.96 2.15
C ILE A 412 -26.39 -2.83 1.06
N SER A 413 -25.10 -2.67 0.81
CA SER A 413 -24.35 -3.46 -0.19
C SER A 413 -24.33 -4.95 0.15
N ARG A 414 -24.21 -5.32 1.43
CA ARG A 414 -24.34 -6.73 1.85
C ARG A 414 -25.74 -7.28 1.58
N TYR A 415 -26.77 -6.47 1.79
CA TYR A 415 -28.15 -6.87 1.51
C TYR A 415 -28.38 -7.06 0.00
N LEU A 416 -27.89 -6.13 -0.83
CA LEU A 416 -27.95 -6.22 -2.30
C LEU A 416 -27.22 -7.44 -2.88
N ARG A 417 -26.13 -7.90 -2.25
CA ARG A 417 -25.40 -9.10 -2.67
C ARG A 417 -26.11 -10.41 -2.32
N GLY A 418 -27.16 -10.38 -1.50
CA GLY A 418 -27.84 -11.59 -1.03
C GLY A 418 -27.13 -12.31 0.11
N ASP A 419 -26.08 -11.72 0.70
CA ASP A 419 -25.25 -12.33 1.77
C ASP A 419 -26.06 -12.65 3.05
N ARG A 420 -27.30 -12.15 3.17
CA ARG A 420 -28.18 -12.34 4.33
C ARG A 420 -29.34 -13.31 4.15
N GLN A 421 -29.71 -13.69 2.93
CA GLN A 421 -30.79 -14.67 2.74
C GLN A 421 -30.45 -16.05 3.35
N GLN A 422 -29.19 -16.30 3.73
CA GLN A 422 -28.74 -17.54 4.36
C GLN A 422 -28.73 -17.56 5.89
N ARG A 423 -29.07 -16.47 6.60
CA ARG A 423 -29.04 -16.44 8.09
C ARG A 423 -30.40 -16.61 8.79
N SER A 424 -31.48 -16.74 8.03
CA SER A 424 -32.82 -17.05 8.56
C SER A 424 -33.24 -18.49 8.23
N TYR A 425 -32.39 -19.46 8.59
CA TYR A 425 -32.74 -20.88 8.69
C TYR A 425 -32.16 -21.48 9.96
#